data_AF-A0A973RI66-F1
#
_entry.id   AF-A0A973RI66-F1
#
_cell.length_a   1.000
_cell.length_b   1.000
_cell.length_c   1.000
_cell.angle_alpha   90.00
_cell.angle_beta   90.00
_cell.angle_gamma   90.00
#
_symmetry.space_group_name_H-M   'P 1'
#
loop_
_entity.id
_entity.type
_entity.pdbx_description
1 polymer ?
#
loop_
_entity_poly.entity_id
_entity_poly.type
_entity_poly.pdbx_seq_one_letter_code
_entity_poly.pdbx_strand_id
1 'polypeptide(L)' 'DHSGLVSYADGSVDILLQPHLPSGAEQNWVATPLGRFKLMLRAYLPGPAIVEGRYEVPPVVQVQS' A
#
# COMPACT_ATOMS: atom_id res chain seq x y z
N ASP A 1 1.73 -13.65 11.11
CA ASP A 1 1.41 -12.34 11.70
C ASP A 1 2.09 -11.28 10.83
N HIS A 2 1.33 -10.33 10.28
CA HIS A 2 1.83 -9.26 9.41
C HIS A 2 2.19 -8.01 10.24
N SER A 3 2.72 -8.21 11.45
CA SER A 3 2.93 -7.21 12.51
C SER A 3 4.00 -6.15 12.25
N GLY A 4 4.54 -6.07 11.04
CA GLY A 4 5.60 -5.12 10.68
C GLY A 4 5.12 -3.78 10.09
N LEU A 5 3.82 -3.59 9.88
CA LEU A 5 3.30 -2.36 9.31
C LEU A 5 3.12 -1.28 10.38
N VAL A 6 3.53 -0.05 10.05
CA VAL A 6 3.30 1.13 10.87
C VAL A 6 1.98 1.77 10.45
N SER A 7 1.06 1.94 11.39
CA SER A 7 -0.22 2.62 11.16
C SER A 7 -0.18 4.06 11.68
N TYR A 8 -0.93 4.95 11.05
CA TYR A 8 -1.19 6.29 11.56
C TYR A 8 -2.23 6.27 12.69
N ALA A 9 -2.43 7.42 13.34
CA ALA A 9 -3.35 7.54 14.47
C ALA A 9 -4.82 7.25 14.11
N ASP A 10 -5.21 7.41 12.84
CA ASP A 10 -6.53 7.08 12.32
C ASP A 10 -6.66 5.60 11.87
N GLY A 11 -5.60 4.80 12.05
CA GLY A 11 -5.53 3.40 11.65
C GLY A 11 -5.23 3.19 10.16
N SER A 12 -5.00 4.26 9.39
CA SER A 12 -4.54 4.14 7.99
C SER A 12 -3.08 3.68 7.91
N VAL A 13 -2.71 3.14 6.75
CA VAL A 13 -1.34 2.72 6.44
C VAL A 13 -1.01 3.22 5.04
N ASP A 14 0.05 4.01 4.94
CA ASP A 14 0.63 4.35 3.64
C ASP A 14 1.72 3.34 3.30
N ILE A 15 1.78 2.93 2.03
CA ILE A 15 2.85 2.07 1.50
C ILE A 15 3.62 2.86 0.44
N LEU A 16 4.91 3.09 0.69
CA LEU A 16 5.79 3.76 -0.25
C LEU A 16 6.29 2.80 -1.32
N LEU A 17 6.20 3.21 -2.58
CA LEU A 17 6.55 2.42 -3.75
C LEU A 17 7.68 3.12 -4.51
N GLN A 18 8.92 2.63 -4.35
CA GLN A 18 10.07 3.17 -5.08
C GLN A 18 11.24 2.17 -5.13
N PRO A 19 12.18 2.28 -6.07
CA PRO A 19 13.29 1.33 -6.21
C PRO A 19 14.29 1.33 -5.05
N HIS A 20 14.48 2.48 -4.39
CA HIS A 20 15.49 2.64 -3.34
C HIS A 20 14.85 2.78 -1.97
N LEU A 21 15.54 2.30 -0.93
CA LEU A 21 15.09 2.37 0.45
C LEU A 21 14.90 3.85 0.87
N PRO A 22 13.70 4.28 1.29
CA PRO A 22 13.49 5.60 1.88
C PRO A 22 14.17 5.73 3.24
N SER A 23 14.57 6.94 3.60
CA SER A 23 14.97 7.24 4.98
C SER A 23 13.71 7.42 5.85
N GLY A 24 13.61 6.64 6.94
CA GLY A 24 12.56 6.81 7.97
C GLY A 24 11.19 6.21 7.62
N ALA A 25 11.07 5.48 6.51
CA ALA A 25 9.83 4.80 6.10
C ALA A 25 10.08 3.34 5.67
N GLU A 26 11.11 2.70 6.24
CA GLU A 26 11.62 1.39 5.83
C GLU A 26 10.60 0.26 6.04
N GLN A 27 9.72 0.39 7.05
CA GLN A 27 8.74 -0.63 7.42
C GLN A 27 7.55 -0.71 6.46
N ASN A 28 7.16 0.43 5.88
CA ASN A 28 6.02 0.56 4.99
C ASN A 28 6.47 0.80 3.53
N TRP A 29 7.56 0.17 3.12
CA TRP A 29 8.13 0.37 1.79
C TRP A 29 8.20 -0.94 1.03
N VAL A 30 7.92 -0.87 -0.27
CA VAL A 30 8.08 -1.97 -1.21
C VAL A 30 8.97 -1.50 -2.36
N ALA A 31 10.05 -2.25 -2.60
CA ALA A 31 10.92 -2.02 -3.74
C ALA A 31 10.16 -2.22 -5.06
N THR A 32 10.28 -1.26 -5.98
CA THR A 32 9.66 -1.34 -7.31
C THR A 32 10.70 -1.42 -8.42
N PRO A 33 10.39 -2.05 -9.57
CA PRO A 33 11.27 -2.02 -10.74
C PRO A 33 11.50 -0.60 -11.29
N LEU A 34 12.64 -0.39 -11.94
CA LEU A 34 12.89 0.77 -12.79
C LEU A 34 12.13 0.57 -14.12
N GLY A 35 10.86 1.00 -14.17
CA GLY A 35 10.03 0.89 -15.36
C GLY A 35 8.55 0.71 -15.05
N ARG A 36 7.77 0.35 -16.07
CA ARG A 36 6.33 0.10 -15.89
C ARG A 36 6.10 -1.18 -15.10
N PHE A 37 5.23 -1.10 -14.10
CA PHE A 37 4.73 -2.24 -13.35
C PHE A 37 3.23 -2.13 -13.14
N LYS A 38 2.62 -3.20 -12.64
CA LYS A 38 1.21 -3.22 -12.23
C LYS A 38 1.15 -3.52 -10.73
N LEU A 39 0.20 -2.89 -10.05
CA LEU A 39 -0.14 -3.18 -8.67
C LEU A 39 -1.40 -4.04 -8.63
N MET A 40 -1.44 -4.99 -7.70
CA MET A 40 -2.61 -5.83 -7.45
C MET A 40 -2.89 -5.83 -5.95
N LEU A 41 -4.04 -5.29 -5.56
CA LEU A 41 -4.56 -5.43 -4.21
C LEU A 41 -5.23 -6.80 -4.08
N ARG A 42 -4.88 -7.57 -3.05
CA ARG A 42 -5.50 -8.87 -2.76
C ARG A 42 -6.17 -8.82 -1.39
N ALA A 43 -7.48 -9.10 -1.37
CA ALA A 43 -8.24 -9.30 -0.15
C ALA A 43 -8.41 -10.81 0.11
N TYR A 44 -8.15 -11.24 1.33
CA TYR A 44 -8.39 -12.62 1.78
C TYR A 44 -9.66 -12.65 2.61
N LEU A 45 -10.61 -13.49 2.22
CA LEU A 45 -11.97 -13.53 2.80
C LEU A 45 -12.63 -12.13 2.79
N PRO A 46 -12.81 -11.51 1.60
CA PRO A 46 -13.35 -10.16 1.50
C PRO A 46 -14.79 -10.08 2.02
N GLY A 47 -15.10 -9.00 2.73
CA GLY A 47 -16.46 -8.68 3.11
C GLY A 47 -17.33 -8.22 1.92
N PRO A 48 -18.65 -8.05 2.15
CA PRO A 48 -19.60 -7.71 1.08
C PRO A 48 -19.25 -6.46 0.28
N ALA A 49 -18.71 -5.41 0.90
CA ALA A 49 -18.35 -4.17 0.20
C ALA A 49 -17.34 -4.40 -0.95
N ILE A 50 -16.37 -5.31 -0.76
CA ILE A 50 -15.41 -5.65 -1.81
C ILE A 50 -16.05 -6.57 -2.86
N VAL A 51 -16.80 -7.58 -2.41
CA VAL A 51 -17.47 -8.55 -3.30
C VAL A 51 -18.49 -7.87 -4.23
N GLU A 52 -19.19 -6.87 -3.73
CA GLU A 52 -20.20 -6.09 -4.46
C GLU A 52 -19.60 -4.90 -5.23
N GLY A 53 -18.27 -4.71 -5.18
CA GLY A 53 -17.59 -3.63 -5.90
C GLY A 53 -17.85 -2.22 -5.35
N ARG A 54 -18.34 -2.10 -4.11
CA ARG A 54 -18.58 -0.82 -3.42
C ARG A 54 -17.34 -0.28 -2.70
N TYR A 55 -16.34 -1.12 -2.49
CA TYR A 55 -15.07 -0.71 -1.88
C TYR A 55 -14.23 0.07 -2.88
N GLU A 56 -13.88 1.29 -2.52
CA GLU A 56 -12.95 2.11 -3.28
C GLU A 56 -11.51 1.70 -2.95
N VAL A 57 -10.78 1.26 -3.97
CA VAL A 57 -9.35 0.94 -3.81
C VAL A 57 -8.58 2.23 -3.54
N PRO A 58 -7.70 2.26 -2.52
CA PRO A 58 -6.90 3.44 -2.22
C PRO A 58 -6.13 3.95 -3.46
N PRO A 59 -6.10 5.26 -3.70
CA PRO A 59 -5.43 5.81 -4.85
C PRO A 59 -3.91 5.64 -4.72
N VAL A 60 -3.25 5.50 -5.87
CA VAL A 60 -1.78 5.64 -5.94
C VAL A 60 -1.50 7.09 -6.27
N VAL A 61 -0.79 7.76 -5.37
CA VAL A 61 -0.41 9.17 -5.54
C VAL A 61 1.09 9.30 -5.73
N GLN A 62 1.49 10.27 -6.56
CA GLN A 62 2.89 10.65 -6.64
C GLN A 62 3.26 11.44 -5.39
N VAL A 63 4.22 10.94 -4.63
CA VAL A 63 4.77 11.65 -3.47
C VAL A 63 5.77 12.70 -3.96
N GLN A 64 5.61 13.95 -3.54
CA GLN A 64 6.61 14.99 -3.76
C GLN A 64 7.72 14.82 -2.71
N SER A 65 8.96 14.76 -3.19
CA SER A 65 10.15 14.68 -2.34
C SER A 65 10.55 16.05 -1.81
#